data_AF-A0A945I8G7-F1
#
_entry.id   AF-A0A945I8G7-F1
#
_cell.length_a   1.000
_cell.length_b   1.000
_cell.length_c   1.000
_cell.angle_alpha   90.00
_cell.angle_beta   90.00
_cell.angle_gamma   90.00
#
_symmetry.space_group_name_H-M   'P 1'
#
loop_
_entity.id
_entity.type
_entity.pdbx_description
1 polymer ?
#
loop_
_entity_poly.entity_id
_entity_poly.type
_entity_poly.pdbx_seq_one_letter_code
_entity_poly.pdbx_strand_id
1 'polypeptide(L)'
;MRLTISTEFTESERNRFRNLLELANGSKYQGERENAMAAATRIAEKHGMSLDEAARWTPPETSDNKPMPRQEFYQRPRKGADFSNAAQTQQSADQEKKRWQEALDKAKDRGLDKAEEAKKAAQEAANARRRNSKSRRNPVIHANILLKETSFSFEEIADITGLDVYQIVAMKLKSRNAA
;
A
#
# COMPACT_ATOMS: atom_id res chain seq x y z
N MET A 1 22.05 17.44 -24.92
CA MET A 1 20.67 17.11 -25.32
C MET A 1 19.77 18.25 -24.84
N ARG A 2 19.06 18.94 -25.73
CA ARG A 2 18.08 19.98 -25.33
C ARG A 2 16.82 19.26 -24.84
N LEU A 3 16.43 19.48 -23.58
CA LEU A 3 15.16 19.00 -23.04
C LEU A 3 14.03 19.69 -23.81
N THR A 4 13.13 18.91 -24.40
CA THR A 4 11.88 19.41 -24.94
C THR A 4 11.03 19.90 -23.77
N ILE A 5 10.94 21.21 -23.59
CA ILE A 5 10.12 21.85 -22.55
C ILE A 5 8.66 21.68 -22.97
N SER A 6 7.96 20.71 -22.38
CA SER A 6 6.50 20.65 -22.50
C SER A 6 5.90 21.62 -21.49
N THR A 7 5.09 22.56 -21.96
CA THR A 7 4.38 23.52 -21.09
C THR A 7 3.17 22.90 -20.37
N GLU A 8 2.96 21.60 -20.54
CA GLU A 8 1.81 20.89 -20.01
C GLU A 8 2.26 19.78 -19.06
N PHE A 9 1.59 19.70 -17.92
CA PHE A 9 1.74 18.59 -16.98
C PHE A 9 0.89 17.41 -17.43
N THR A 10 1.45 16.21 -17.35
CA THR A 10 0.60 15.00 -17.31
C THR A 10 -0.17 14.94 -15.99
N GLU A 11 -1.32 14.24 -15.96
CA GLU A 11 -2.12 14.09 -14.74
C GLU A 11 -1.30 13.48 -13.58
N SER A 12 -0.48 12.48 -13.89
CA SER A 12 0.43 11.85 -12.92
C SER A 12 1.50 12.80 -12.39
N GLU A 13 2.06 13.66 -13.24
CA GLU A 13 3.09 14.64 -12.82
C GLU A 13 2.46 15.75 -11.98
N ARG A 14 1.25 16.19 -12.32
CA ARG A 14 0.49 17.16 -11.50
C ARG A 14 0.17 16.60 -10.12
N ASN A 15 -0.30 15.36 -10.04
CA ASN A 15 -0.61 14.73 -8.75
C ASN A 15 0.66 14.56 -7.91
N ARG A 16 1.77 14.15 -8.54
CA ARG A 16 3.07 14.11 -7.86
C ARG A 16 3.51 15.48 -7.36
N PHE A 17 3.37 16.53 -8.18
CA PHE A 17 3.72 17.90 -7.81
C PHE A 17 2.90 18.40 -6.61
N ARG A 18 1.58 18.16 -6.62
CA ARG A 18 0.71 18.50 -5.47
C ARG A 18 1.10 17.77 -4.19
N ASN A 19 1.35 16.47 -4.27
CA ASN A 19 1.77 15.69 -3.12
C ASN A 19 3.09 16.19 -2.52
N LEU A 20 4.00 16.70 -3.35
CA LEU A 20 5.25 17.31 -2.88
C LEU A 20 5.01 18.64 -2.16
N LEU A 21 4.09 19.48 -2.64
CA LEU A 21 3.71 20.71 -1.94
C LEU A 21 3.01 20.43 -0.60
N GLU A 22 2.13 19.42 -0.57
CA GLU A 22 1.49 18.98 0.67
C GLU A 22 2.51 18.45 1.68
N LEU A 23 3.46 17.63 1.23
CA LEU A 23 4.54 17.11 2.07
C LEU A 23 5.43 18.24 2.60
N ALA A 24 5.75 19.23 1.75
CA ALA A 24 6.52 20.40 2.14
C ALA A 24 5.82 21.25 3.23
N ASN A 25 4.49 21.34 3.17
CA ASN A 25 3.70 22.11 4.14
C ASN A 25 3.41 21.31 5.43
N GLY A 26 3.18 20.00 5.31
CA GLY A 26 2.70 19.16 6.40
C GLY A 26 3.77 18.35 7.15
N SER A 27 5.00 18.23 6.61
CA SER A 27 6.03 17.43 7.28
C SER A 27 6.56 18.11 8.55
N LYS A 28 6.74 17.29 9.60
CA LYS A 28 7.35 17.66 10.88
C LYS A 28 8.87 17.88 10.76
N TYR A 29 9.51 17.27 9.76
CA TYR A 29 10.96 17.22 9.65
C TYR A 29 11.48 18.23 8.62
N GLN A 30 12.42 19.07 9.02
CA GLN A 30 12.94 20.14 8.17
C GLN A 30 13.56 19.61 6.86
N GLY A 31 14.37 18.55 6.93
CA GLY A 31 15.00 17.97 5.74
C GLY A 31 13.99 17.38 4.74
N GLU A 32 12.85 16.88 5.21
CA GLU A 32 11.78 16.40 4.32
C GLU A 32 11.10 17.55 3.58
N ARG A 33 10.83 18.66 4.29
CA ARG A 33 10.25 19.86 3.68
C ARG A 33 11.17 20.44 2.61
N GLU A 34 12.46 20.55 2.91
CA GLU A 34 13.46 21.09 1.98
C GLU A 34 13.63 20.18 0.76
N ASN A 35 13.68 18.86 0.96
CA ASN A 35 13.75 17.90 -0.14
C ASN A 35 12.48 17.93 -1.02
N ALA A 36 11.30 17.99 -0.41
CA ALA A 36 10.04 18.07 -1.11
C ALA A 36 9.92 19.36 -1.95
N MET A 37 10.33 20.50 -1.37
CA MET A 37 10.41 21.77 -2.09
C MET A 37 11.40 21.71 -3.26
N ALA A 38 12.60 21.19 -3.04
CA ALA A 38 13.60 21.06 -4.10
C ALA A 38 13.12 20.12 -5.23
N ALA A 39 12.40 19.04 -4.88
CA ALA A 39 11.81 18.15 -5.86
C ALA A 39 10.67 18.82 -6.65
N ALA A 40 9.82 19.59 -5.99
CA ALA A 40 8.76 20.36 -6.64
C ALA A 40 9.36 21.40 -7.62
N THR A 41 10.39 22.14 -7.19
CA THR A 41 11.09 23.12 -8.05
C THR A 41 11.66 22.47 -9.31
N ARG A 42 12.32 21.31 -9.19
CA ARG A 42 12.85 20.59 -10.37
C ARG A 42 11.77 20.17 -11.35
N ILE A 43 10.59 19.79 -10.85
CA ILE A 43 9.44 19.43 -11.71
C ILE A 43 8.95 20.68 -12.44
N ALA A 44 8.81 21.82 -11.76
CA ALA A 44 8.40 23.07 -12.40
C ALA A 44 9.40 23.52 -13.48
N GLU A 45 10.70 23.50 -13.16
CA GLU A 45 11.79 23.85 -14.08
C GLU A 45 11.83 22.95 -15.33
N LYS A 46 11.56 21.64 -15.16
CA LYS A 46 11.47 20.69 -16.28
C LYS A 46 10.40 21.10 -17.31
N HIS A 47 9.31 21.72 -16.84
CA HIS A 47 8.22 22.24 -17.67
C HIS A 47 8.38 23.73 -18.03
N GLY A 48 9.52 24.35 -17.67
CA GLY A 48 9.80 25.75 -17.95
C GLY A 48 8.93 26.74 -17.16
N MET A 49 8.38 26.30 -16.03
CA MET A 49 7.53 27.12 -15.17
C MET A 49 8.25 27.47 -13.86
N SER A 50 7.89 28.60 -13.27
CA SER A 50 8.18 28.85 -11.85
C SER A 50 7.33 27.96 -10.94
N LEU A 51 7.75 27.80 -9.68
CA LEU A 51 7.03 27.00 -8.69
C LEU A 51 5.58 27.49 -8.48
N ASP A 52 5.38 28.81 -8.45
CA ASP A 52 4.04 29.42 -8.26
C ASP A 52 3.18 29.26 -9.53
N GLU A 53 3.75 29.42 -10.72
CA GLU A 53 3.05 29.16 -11.99
C GLU A 53 2.62 27.70 -12.11
N ALA A 54 3.50 26.76 -11.75
CA ALA A 54 3.19 25.33 -11.74
C ALA A 54 2.10 24.98 -10.72
N ALA A 55 2.06 25.65 -9.56
CA ALA A 55 1.03 25.45 -8.55
C ALA A 55 -0.36 25.91 -9.00
N ARG A 56 -0.42 26.94 -9.84
CA ARG A 56 -1.66 27.50 -10.40
C ARG A 56 -2.10 26.83 -11.69
N TRP A 57 -1.23 26.02 -12.30
CA TRP A 57 -1.53 25.34 -13.55
C TRP A 57 -2.74 24.43 -13.41
N THR A 58 -3.72 24.63 -14.30
CA THR A 58 -4.94 23.83 -14.39
C THR A 58 -4.99 23.24 -15.80
N PRO A 59 -5.24 21.93 -15.96
CA PRO A 59 -5.38 21.35 -17.27
C PRO A 59 -6.54 22.02 -18.02
N PRO A 60 -6.45 22.18 -19.36
CA PRO A 60 -7.57 22.67 -20.15
C PRO A 60 -8.79 21.77 -19.90
N GLU A 61 -9.96 22.38 -19.69
CA GLU A 61 -11.19 21.63 -19.48
C GLU A 61 -11.50 20.82 -20.74
N THR A 62 -11.26 19.51 -20.67
CA THR A 62 -11.80 18.57 -21.64
C THR A 62 -13.28 18.43 -21.34
N SER A 63 -14.14 18.76 -22.31
CA SER A 63 -15.61 18.75 -22.17
C SER A 63 -16.22 17.40 -21.77
N ASP A 64 -15.39 16.35 -21.69
CA ASP A 64 -15.79 14.96 -21.49
C ASP A 64 -15.84 14.54 -20.01
N ASN A 65 -15.32 15.36 -19.09
CA ASN A 65 -15.27 15.06 -17.65
C ASN A 65 -15.95 16.13 -16.79
N LYS A 66 -17.23 16.45 -17.07
CA LYS A 66 -18.06 17.07 -16.04
C LYS A 66 -18.24 16.06 -14.90
N PRO A 67 -17.84 16.37 -13.65
CA PRO A 67 -18.14 15.50 -12.53
C PRO A 67 -19.67 15.37 -12.44
N MET A 68 -20.17 14.16 -12.69
CA MET A 68 -21.56 13.82 -12.45
C MET A 68 -21.90 14.26 -11.01
N PRO A 69 -23.07 14.87 -10.76
CA PRO A 69 -23.47 15.22 -9.41
C PRO A 69 -23.38 13.96 -8.54
N ARG A 70 -22.66 14.07 -7.42
CA ARG A 70 -22.42 12.97 -6.48
C ARG A 70 -23.78 12.49 -5.98
N GLN A 71 -24.32 11.41 -6.54
CA GLN A 71 -25.55 10.82 -6.04
C GLN A 71 -25.27 10.28 -4.63
N GLU A 72 -25.90 10.89 -3.63
CA GLU A 72 -25.86 10.42 -2.26
C GLU A 72 -26.47 9.02 -2.21
N PHE A 73 -25.68 8.05 -1.76
CA PHE A 73 -25.99 6.63 -1.69
C PHE A 73 -27.33 6.30 -1.00
N TYR A 74 -27.85 7.23 -0.19
CA TYR A 74 -29.06 7.05 0.62
C TYR A 74 -30.36 7.60 -0.02
N GLN A 75 -30.31 8.25 -1.19
CA GLN A 75 -31.49 8.90 -1.79
C GLN A 75 -32.20 8.08 -2.90
N ARG A 76 -31.94 6.77 -3.02
CA ARG A 76 -32.62 5.94 -4.03
C ARG A 76 -33.79 5.15 -3.42
N PRO A 77 -35.05 5.60 -3.54
CA PRO A 77 -36.19 4.76 -3.18
C PRO A 77 -36.22 3.57 -4.14
N ARG A 78 -36.06 2.35 -3.60
CA ARG A 78 -36.12 1.11 -4.40
C ARG A 78 -37.51 0.97 -5.01
N LYS A 79 -37.64 1.27 -6.31
CA LYS A 79 -38.84 0.95 -7.11
C LYS A 79 -38.70 -0.49 -7.64
N GLY A 80 -39.82 -1.17 -7.85
CA GLY A 80 -39.87 -2.59 -8.28
C GLY A 80 -39.06 -2.96 -9.55
N ALA A 81 -38.60 -1.98 -10.34
CA ALA A 81 -37.66 -2.18 -11.44
C ALA A 81 -36.23 -2.59 -10.99
N ASP A 82 -35.87 -2.40 -9.72
CA ASP A 82 -34.58 -2.86 -9.19
C ASP A 82 -34.53 -4.40 -9.07
N PHE A 83 -35.67 -5.10 -8.94
CA PHE A 83 -35.72 -6.56 -8.87
C PHE A 83 -35.49 -7.24 -10.22
N SER A 84 -36.02 -6.69 -11.32
CA SER A 84 -35.77 -7.22 -12.67
C SER A 84 -34.31 -7.03 -13.10
N ASN A 85 -33.70 -5.90 -12.73
CA ASN A 85 -32.28 -5.65 -12.96
C ASN A 85 -31.37 -6.51 -12.07
N ALA A 86 -31.80 -6.87 -10.86
CA ALA A 86 -31.02 -7.73 -9.96
C ALA A 86 -30.84 -9.15 -10.53
N ALA A 87 -31.90 -9.76 -11.11
CA ALA A 87 -31.80 -11.07 -11.74
C ALA A 87 -30.85 -11.06 -12.95
N GLN A 88 -30.92 -10.01 -13.77
CA GLN A 88 -30.03 -9.87 -14.94
C GLN A 88 -28.57 -9.58 -14.52
N THR A 89 -28.36 -8.84 -13.43
CA THR A 89 -27.04 -8.60 -12.82
C THR A 89 -26.44 -9.87 -12.22
N GLN A 90 -27.26 -10.74 -11.63
CA GLN A 90 -26.79 -12.04 -11.13
C GLN A 90 -26.40 -12.96 -12.28
N GLN A 91 -27.21 -13.02 -13.34
CA GLN A 91 -26.89 -13.82 -14.52
C GLN A 91 -25.61 -13.34 -15.23
N SER A 92 -25.39 -12.03 -15.33
CA SER A 92 -24.15 -11.49 -15.91
C SER A 92 -22.94 -11.78 -15.01
N ALA A 93 -23.09 -11.69 -13.68
CA ALA A 93 -22.03 -12.05 -12.74
C ALA A 93 -21.67 -13.53 -12.82
N ASP A 94 -22.64 -14.43 -12.98
CA ASP A 94 -22.39 -15.86 -13.10
C ASP A 94 -21.76 -16.24 -14.46
N GLN A 95 -22.14 -15.55 -15.53
CA GLN A 95 -21.46 -15.68 -16.82
C GLN A 95 -20.01 -15.19 -16.74
N GLU A 96 -19.76 -14.08 -16.05
CA GLU A 96 -18.40 -13.55 -15.88
C GLU A 96 -17.54 -14.47 -15.02
N LYS A 97 -18.10 -15.05 -13.94
CA LYS A 97 -17.42 -16.10 -13.16
C LYS A 97 -17.02 -17.29 -14.02
N LYS A 98 -17.92 -17.76 -14.90
CA LYS A 98 -17.61 -18.88 -15.82
C LYS A 98 -16.47 -18.52 -16.78
N ARG A 99 -16.50 -17.33 -17.39
CA ARG A 99 -15.41 -16.85 -18.26
C ARG A 99 -14.09 -16.77 -17.51
N TRP A 100 -14.10 -16.28 -16.28
CA TRP A 100 -12.92 -16.21 -15.44
C TRP A 100 -12.38 -17.60 -15.09
N GLN A 101 -13.25 -18.55 -14.73
CA GLN A 101 -12.86 -19.94 -14.48
C GLN A 101 -12.25 -20.60 -15.72
N GLU A 102 -12.86 -20.45 -16.90
CA GLU A 102 -12.32 -20.97 -18.15
C GLU A 102 -10.96 -20.34 -18.51
N ALA A 103 -10.80 -19.03 -18.23
CA ALA A 103 -9.53 -18.35 -18.44
C ALA A 103 -8.43 -18.85 -17.50
N LEU A 104 -8.78 -19.13 -16.23
CA LEU A 104 -7.87 -19.76 -15.28
C LEU A 104 -7.49 -21.16 -15.73
N ASP A 105 -8.45 -22.02 -16.09
CA ASP A 105 -8.17 -23.40 -16.51
C ASP A 105 -7.27 -23.42 -17.76
N LYS A 106 -7.52 -22.54 -18.74
CA LYS A 106 -6.64 -22.36 -19.89
C LYS A 106 -5.23 -21.89 -19.50
N ALA A 107 -5.09 -21.07 -18.46
CA ALA A 107 -3.78 -20.66 -17.95
C ALA A 107 -3.05 -21.83 -17.26
N LYS A 108 -3.79 -22.68 -16.52
CA LYS A 108 -3.27 -23.91 -15.92
C LYS A 108 -2.77 -24.88 -16.97
N ASP A 109 -3.56 -25.11 -18.02
CA ASP A 109 -3.21 -25.99 -19.15
C ASP A 109 -1.96 -25.51 -19.88
N ARG A 110 -1.77 -24.19 -19.97
CA ARG A 110 -0.55 -23.57 -20.52
C ARG A 110 0.66 -23.65 -19.57
N GLY A 111 0.48 -24.17 -18.35
CA GLY A 111 1.54 -24.33 -17.35
C GLY A 111 2.01 -23.01 -16.72
N LEU A 112 1.24 -21.92 -16.86
CA LEU A 112 1.59 -20.60 -16.29
C LEU A 112 1.53 -20.59 -14.76
N ASP A 113 0.74 -21.48 -14.16
CA ASP A 113 0.63 -21.66 -12.71
C ASP A 113 1.97 -22.07 -12.07
N LYS A 114 2.79 -22.86 -12.77
CA LYS A 114 4.07 -23.34 -12.22
C LYS A 114 5.04 -22.20 -11.93
N ALA A 115 4.98 -21.12 -12.73
CA ALA A 115 5.82 -19.95 -12.52
C ALA A 115 5.38 -19.13 -11.30
N GLU A 116 4.06 -19.02 -11.07
CA GLU A 116 3.54 -18.38 -9.85
C GLU A 116 3.79 -19.24 -8.60
N GLU A 117 3.56 -20.54 -8.67
CA GLU A 117 3.83 -21.48 -7.58
C GLU A 117 5.31 -21.47 -7.21
N ALA A 118 6.21 -21.47 -8.21
CA ALA A 118 7.65 -21.35 -7.96
C ALA A 118 8.02 -20.02 -7.30
N LYS A 119 7.40 -18.90 -7.71
CA LYS A 119 7.60 -17.59 -7.06
C LYS A 119 7.10 -17.59 -5.62
N LYS A 120 5.90 -18.13 -5.37
CA LYS A 120 5.33 -18.25 -4.02
C LYS A 120 6.20 -19.15 -3.13
N ALA A 121 6.57 -20.33 -3.60
CA ALA A 121 7.45 -21.25 -2.88
C ALA A 121 8.84 -20.63 -2.59
N ALA A 122 9.42 -19.90 -3.55
CA ALA A 122 10.68 -19.19 -3.34
C ALA A 122 10.56 -18.08 -2.28
N GLN A 123 9.45 -17.33 -2.29
CA GLN A 123 9.16 -16.29 -1.30
C GLN A 123 8.93 -16.88 0.10
N GLU A 124 8.19 -17.98 0.21
CA GLU A 124 8.00 -18.72 1.46
C GLU A 124 9.31 -19.28 2.01
N ALA A 125 10.14 -19.89 1.16
CA ALA A 125 11.45 -20.39 1.54
C ALA A 125 12.39 -19.26 2.00
N ALA A 126 12.37 -18.11 1.33
CA ALA A 126 13.13 -16.93 1.75
C ALA A 126 12.66 -16.41 3.11
N ASN A 127 11.35 -16.38 3.35
CA ASN A 127 10.77 -15.98 4.64
C ASN A 127 11.13 -16.98 5.76
N ALA A 128 11.09 -18.28 5.49
CA ALA A 128 11.51 -19.32 6.44
C ALA A 128 12.99 -19.19 6.81
N ARG A 129 13.87 -18.91 5.84
CA ARG A 129 15.30 -18.65 6.09
C ARG A 129 15.53 -17.39 6.93
N ARG A 130 14.74 -16.33 6.74
CA ARG A 130 14.80 -15.12 7.57
C ARG A 130 14.40 -15.39 9.03
N ARG A 131 13.39 -16.24 9.25
CA ARG A 131 12.97 -16.69 10.59
C ARG A 131 14.05 -17.52 11.29
N ASN A 132 14.74 -18.40 10.57
CA ASN A 132 15.77 -19.30 11.12
C ASN A 132 17.22 -18.79 11.01
N SER A 133 17.43 -17.49 10.81
CA SER A 133 18.79 -16.95 10.70
C SER A 133 19.56 -17.11 12.01
N LYS A 134 20.61 -17.95 12.00
CA LYS A 134 21.57 -18.15 13.09
C LYS A 134 22.32 -16.89 13.52
N SER A 135 22.23 -15.80 12.73
CA SER A 135 22.81 -14.50 13.07
C SER A 135 21.99 -13.73 14.12
N ARG A 136 20.74 -14.14 14.39
CA ARG A 136 19.92 -13.49 15.42
C ARG A 136 20.33 -14.00 16.80
N ARG A 137 20.43 -13.08 17.77
CA ARG A 137 20.63 -13.39 19.20
C ARG A 137 19.61 -14.47 19.62
N ASN A 138 20.01 -15.41 20.48
CA ASN A 138 19.11 -16.45 20.98
C ASN A 138 17.79 -15.80 21.47
N PRO A 139 16.63 -16.22 20.96
CA PRO A 139 15.37 -15.54 21.17
C PRO A 139 14.97 -15.49 22.66
N VAL A 140 15.30 -16.52 23.44
CA VAL A 140 15.03 -16.57 24.89
C VAL A 140 15.92 -15.57 25.64
N ILE A 141 17.19 -15.47 25.30
CA ILE A 141 18.09 -14.47 25.90
C ILE A 141 17.63 -13.07 25.53
N HIS A 142 17.27 -12.86 24.26
CA HIS A 142 16.80 -11.57 23.77
C HIS A 142 15.49 -11.13 24.45
N ALA A 143 14.51 -12.03 24.57
CA ALA A 143 13.25 -11.77 25.27
C ALA A 143 13.46 -11.45 26.75
N ASN A 144 14.37 -12.13 27.44
CA ASN A 144 14.71 -11.83 28.84
C ASN A 144 15.29 -10.42 29.01
N ILE A 145 16.14 -9.97 28.08
CA ILE A 145 16.69 -8.61 28.09
C ILE A 145 15.56 -7.60 27.89
N LEU A 146 14.70 -7.80 26.89
CA LEU A 146 13.57 -6.91 26.61
C LEU A 146 12.62 -6.82 27.82
N LEU A 147 12.28 -7.94 28.47
CA LEU A 147 11.41 -7.98 29.65
C LEU A 147 11.99 -7.26 30.89
N LYS A 148 13.31 -7.06 30.93
CA LYS A 148 14.04 -6.42 32.04
C LYS A 148 14.34 -4.94 31.76
N GLU A 149 14.75 -4.63 30.54
CA GLU A 149 15.32 -3.32 30.18
C GLU A 149 14.31 -2.41 29.47
N THR A 150 13.20 -2.95 28.97
CA THR A 150 12.21 -2.18 28.20
C THR A 150 10.82 -2.28 28.82
N SER A 151 9.95 -1.33 28.45
CA SER A 151 8.52 -1.32 28.81
C SER A 151 7.62 -1.81 27.68
N PHE A 152 8.14 -2.64 26.77
CA PHE A 152 7.35 -3.21 25.68
C PHE A 152 6.27 -4.15 26.19
N SER A 153 5.17 -4.21 25.43
CA SER A 153 4.11 -5.19 25.64
C SER A 153 4.58 -6.61 25.31
N PHE A 154 3.88 -7.62 25.83
CA PHE A 154 4.22 -9.01 25.54
C PHE A 154 4.08 -9.36 24.06
N GLU A 155 3.13 -8.74 23.36
CA GLU A 155 2.91 -8.89 21.91
C GLU A 155 4.09 -8.33 21.11
N GLU A 156 4.57 -7.13 21.45
CA GLU A 156 5.74 -6.54 20.78
C GLU A 156 7.01 -7.38 20.99
N ILE A 157 7.21 -7.92 22.20
CA ILE A 157 8.35 -8.80 22.47
C ILE A 157 8.23 -10.10 21.67
N ALA A 158 7.02 -10.64 21.51
CA ALA A 158 6.74 -11.82 20.69
C ALA A 158 7.11 -11.58 19.22
N ASP A 159 6.68 -10.46 18.66
CA ASP A 159 6.96 -10.08 17.28
C ASP A 159 8.47 -9.88 17.03
N ILE A 160 9.18 -9.26 17.98
CA ILE A 160 10.63 -9.01 17.86
C ILE A 160 11.45 -10.31 17.96
N THR A 161 11.07 -11.19 18.88
CA THR A 161 11.86 -12.39 19.23
C THR A 161 11.42 -13.63 18.46
N GLY A 162 10.21 -13.63 17.89
CA GLY A 162 9.59 -14.79 17.25
C GLY A 162 9.14 -15.88 18.23
N LEU A 163 9.05 -15.55 19.54
CA LEU A 163 8.52 -16.44 20.56
C LEU A 163 7.01 -16.28 20.67
N ASP A 164 6.35 -17.34 21.13
CA ASP A 164 4.92 -17.27 21.43
C ASP A 164 4.67 -16.41 22.68
N VAL A 165 3.56 -15.66 22.68
CA VAL A 165 3.22 -14.71 23.76
C VAL A 165 3.16 -15.43 25.12
N TYR A 166 2.61 -16.66 25.16
CA TYR A 166 2.54 -17.43 26.40
C TYR A 166 3.92 -17.83 26.93
N GLN A 167 4.89 -18.07 26.05
CA GLN A 167 6.28 -18.34 26.45
C GLN A 167 6.90 -17.13 27.14
N ILE A 168 6.65 -15.92 26.60
CA ILE A 168 7.15 -14.66 27.17
C ILE A 168 6.51 -14.39 28.54
N VAL A 169 5.20 -14.58 28.67
CA VAL A 169 4.49 -14.45 29.95
C VAL A 169 5.05 -15.44 30.98
N ALA A 170 5.24 -16.70 30.59
CA ALA A 170 5.82 -17.71 31.47
C ALA A 170 7.25 -17.32 31.92
N MET A 171 8.06 -16.75 31.04
CA MET A 171 9.40 -16.23 31.38
C MET A 171 9.33 -15.09 32.39
N LYS A 172 8.40 -14.14 32.21
CA LYS A 172 8.18 -13.04 33.16
C LYS A 172 7.76 -13.57 34.53
N LEU A 173 6.83 -14.53 34.57
CA LEU A 173 6.37 -15.14 35.83
C LEU A 173 7.50 -15.90 36.54
N LYS A 174 8.27 -16.72 35.82
CA LYS A 174 9.43 -17.43 36.39
C LYS A 174 10.46 -16.46 36.98
N SER A 175 10.68 -15.32 36.33
CA SER A 175 11.61 -14.29 36.81
C SER A 175 11.14 -13.60 38.10
N ARG A 176 9.84 -13.62 38.41
CA ARG A 176 9.29 -13.06 39.66
C ARG A 176 9.43 -14.00 40.85
N ASN A 177 9.45 -15.30 40.61
CA ASN A 177 9.58 -16.31 41.67
C ASN A 177 11.04 -16.61 42.07
N ALA A 178 12.01 -16.10 41.31
CA ALA A 178 13.44 -16.28 41.54
C ALA A 178 14.10 -15.09 42.25
N ALA A 179 13.31 -14.08 42.66
CA ALA A 179 13.70 -12.91 43.44
C ALA A 179 12.99 -12.95 44.79
#